data_AF-A0A166SRJ5-F1
#
_entry.id   AF-A0A166SRJ5-F1
#
_cell.length_a   1.000
_cell.length_b   1.000
_cell.length_c   1.000
_cell.angle_alpha   90.00
_cell.angle_beta   90.00
_cell.angle_gamma   90.00
#
_symmetry.space_group_name_H-M   'P 1'
#
loop_
_entity.id
_entity.type
_entity.pdbx_description
1 polymer ?
#
loop_
_entity_poly.entity_id
_entity_poly.type
_entity_poly.pdbx_seq_one_letter_code
_entity_poly.pdbx_strand_id
1 'polypeptide(L)'
;MGRTHPLHTLEVLLLVGVGGFAGSNLRYFVSLVQPGLTGTLIANVAGSFALGFILYEAIYMGYLADQTHVVVGTGFLSSFTTYSTFAVQTTQAASPLWMIGNVAANYGLGLMGVLLGRMLARNVNGRSKEAEKMAEQETTETEVPE
;
A
#
# COMPACT_ATOMS: atom_id res chain seq x y z
N MET A 1 -22.33 14.13 -6.92
CA MET A 1 -21.93 13.66 -5.57
C MET A 1 -23.19 13.44 -4.76
N GLY A 2 -23.71 12.21 -4.75
CA GLY A 2 -24.90 11.85 -3.97
C GLY A 2 -24.61 11.98 -2.48
N ARG A 3 -25.61 12.39 -1.70
CA ARG A 3 -25.51 12.47 -0.24
C ARG A 3 -25.13 11.08 0.30
N THR A 4 -23.89 10.88 0.71
CA THR A 4 -23.52 9.68 1.46
C THR A 4 -24.28 9.70 2.77
N HIS A 5 -24.98 8.61 3.07
CA HIS A 5 -25.78 8.50 4.28
C HIS A 5 -24.84 8.66 5.50
N PRO A 6 -25.17 9.47 6.52
CA PRO A 6 -24.26 9.79 7.62
C PRO A 6 -23.73 8.55 8.37
N LEU A 7 -24.55 7.49 8.46
CA LEU A 7 -24.15 6.21 9.05
C LEU A 7 -22.99 5.55 8.30
N HIS A 8 -22.99 5.64 6.98
CA HIS A 8 -21.94 5.07 6.15
C HIS A 8 -20.62 5.83 6.30
N THR A 9 -20.68 7.16 6.40
CA THR A 9 -19.50 7.96 6.70
C THR A 9 -18.92 7.61 8.06
N LEU A 10 -19.78 7.42 9.07
CA LEU A 10 -19.35 7.00 10.40
C LEU A 10 -18.69 5.61 10.38
N GLU A 11 -19.26 4.66 9.65
CA GLU A 11 -18.67 3.33 9.46
C GLU A 11 -17.26 3.40 8.88
N VAL A 12 -17.07 4.16 7.79
CA VAL A 12 -15.74 4.33 7.16
C VAL A 12 -14.75 4.99 8.14
N LEU A 13 -15.17 5.98 8.92
CA LEU A 13 -14.31 6.62 9.93
C LEU A 13 -13.85 5.63 11.00
N LEU A 14 -14.75 4.77 11.49
CA LEU A 14 -14.42 3.74 12.47
C LEU A 14 -13.43 2.73 11.87
N LEU A 15 -13.66 2.29 10.63
CA LEU A 15 -12.77 1.36 9.94
C LEU A 15 -11.39 1.98 9.70
N VAL A 16 -11.30 3.25 9.32
CA VAL A 16 -10.02 3.99 9.24
C VAL A 16 -9.33 4.01 10.59
N GLY A 17 -10.07 4.24 11.69
CA GLY A 17 -9.54 4.18 13.05
C GLY A 17 -8.97 2.82 13.41
N VAL A 18 -9.68 1.73 13.08
CA VAL A 18 -9.20 0.35 13.29
C VAL A 18 -7.94 0.08 12.45
N GLY A 19 -7.93 0.50 11.19
CA GLY A 19 -6.76 0.44 10.34
C GLY A 19 -5.57 1.17 10.96
N GLY A 20 -5.77 2.40 11.43
CA GLY A 20 -4.73 3.20 12.06
C GLY A 20 -4.18 2.59 13.35
N PHE A 21 -5.05 2.02 14.19
CA PHE A 21 -4.66 1.23 15.36
C PHE A 21 -3.78 0.05 14.95
N ALA A 22 -4.21 -0.76 13.99
CA ALA A 22 -3.44 -1.91 13.53
C ALA A 22 -2.08 -1.50 12.93
N GLY A 23 -2.06 -0.46 12.09
CA GLY A 23 -0.85 0.02 11.43
C GLY A 23 0.19 0.56 12.40
N SER A 24 -0.24 1.38 13.36
CA SER A 24 0.65 1.94 14.39
C SER A 24 1.24 0.87 15.31
N ASN A 25 0.43 -0.14 15.72
CA ASN A 25 0.92 -1.26 16.51
C ASN A 25 1.91 -2.13 15.73
N LEU A 26 1.66 -2.41 14.45
CA LEU A 26 2.61 -3.16 13.63
C LEU A 26 3.93 -2.39 13.46
N ARG A 27 3.88 -1.08 13.24
CA ARG A 27 5.09 -0.24 13.20
C ARG A 27 5.84 -0.30 14.53
N TYR A 28 5.13 -0.25 15.64
CA TYR A 28 5.74 -0.39 16.96
C TYR A 28 6.42 -1.76 17.12
N PHE A 29 5.77 -2.84 16.71
CA PHE A 29 6.37 -4.17 16.71
C PHE A 29 7.65 -4.24 15.85
N VAL A 30 7.64 -3.66 14.64
CA VAL A 30 8.85 -3.55 13.80
C VAL A 30 9.96 -2.81 14.54
N SER A 31 9.64 -1.75 15.27
CA SER A 31 10.64 -1.00 16.05
C SER A 31 11.22 -1.77 17.25
N LEU A 32 10.48 -2.74 17.79
CA LEU A 32 10.96 -3.64 18.84
C LEU A 32 11.94 -4.68 18.29
N VAL A 33 11.64 -5.24 17.12
CA VAL A 33 12.48 -6.26 16.46
C VAL A 33 13.72 -5.63 15.83
N GLN A 34 13.55 -4.47 15.18
CA GLN A 34 14.63 -3.72 14.56
C GLN A 34 14.60 -2.25 14.98
N PRO A 35 15.37 -1.86 16.00
CA PRO A 35 15.38 -0.50 16.51
C PRO A 35 16.05 0.51 15.57
N GLY A 36 15.76 1.79 15.79
CA GLY A 36 16.45 2.92 15.15
C GLY A 36 16.08 3.15 13.69
N LEU A 37 17.04 3.68 12.92
CA LEU A 37 16.85 4.13 11.53
C LEU A 37 16.34 3.00 10.63
N THR A 38 16.89 1.79 10.80
CA THR A 38 16.57 0.65 9.93
C THR A 38 15.14 0.17 10.11
N GLY A 39 14.60 0.14 11.34
CA GLY A 39 13.21 -0.24 11.58
C GLY A 39 12.23 0.71 10.90
N THR A 40 12.48 2.01 11.04
CA THR A 40 11.68 3.05 10.38
C THR A 40 11.77 2.95 8.86
N LEU A 41 12.97 2.72 8.31
CA LEU A 41 13.17 2.53 6.88
C LEU A 41 12.39 1.31 6.36
N ILE A 42 12.44 0.17 7.06
CA ILE A 42 11.70 -1.04 6.68
C ILE A 42 10.20 -0.76 6.65
N ALA A 43 9.66 -0.15 7.71
CA ALA A 43 8.24 0.17 7.79
C ALA A 43 7.81 1.12 6.66
N ASN A 44 8.59 2.18 6.42
CA ASN A 44 8.31 3.16 5.37
C ASN A 44 8.35 2.52 3.97
N VAL A 45 9.40 1.76 3.65
CA VAL A 45 9.57 1.14 2.33
C VAL A 45 8.52 0.07 2.07
N ALA A 46 8.26 -0.81 3.05
CA ALA A 46 7.21 -1.82 2.94
C ALA A 46 5.82 -1.19 2.78
N GLY A 47 5.54 -0.13 3.55
CA GLY A 47 4.30 0.62 3.44
C GLY A 47 4.15 1.34 2.10
N SER A 48 5.20 1.96 1.57
CA SER A 48 5.21 2.58 0.24
C SER A 48 4.99 1.56 -0.87
N PHE A 49 5.59 0.38 -0.79
CA PHE A 49 5.35 -0.72 -1.73
C PHE A 49 3.89 -1.17 -1.71
N ALA A 50 3.36 -1.47 -0.52
CA ALA A 50 1.97 -1.88 -0.35
C ALA A 50 0.99 -0.80 -0.84
N LEU A 51 1.26 0.47 -0.55
CA LEU A 51 0.45 1.59 -1.02
C LEU A 51 0.47 1.69 -2.54
N GLY A 52 1.64 1.56 -3.16
CA GLY A 52 1.77 1.52 -4.62
C GLY A 52 0.94 0.40 -5.24
N PHE A 53 1.05 -0.82 -4.71
CA PHE A 53 0.25 -1.95 -5.20
C PHE A 53 -1.25 -1.68 -5.09
N ILE A 54 -1.74 -1.25 -3.92
CA ILE A 54 -3.16 -1.02 -3.67
C ILE A 54 -3.71 0.12 -4.53
N LEU A 55 -2.97 1.22 -4.67
CA LEU A 55 -3.39 2.36 -5.49
C LEU A 55 -3.53 1.96 -6.96
N TYR A 56 -2.57 1.21 -7.49
CA TYR A 56 -2.60 0.83 -8.91
C TYR A 56 -3.50 -0.36 -9.21
N GLU A 57 -3.78 -1.23 -8.24
CA GLU A 57 -4.86 -2.21 -8.35
C GLU A 57 -6.21 -1.50 -8.51
N ALA A 58 -6.49 -0.49 -7.69
CA ALA A 58 -7.69 0.36 -7.78
C ALA A 58 -7.90 0.90 -9.20
N ILE A 59 -6.81 1.42 -9.78
CA ILE A 59 -6.81 2.10 -11.08
C ILE A 59 -6.96 1.08 -12.24
N TYR A 60 -6.38 -0.11 -12.12
CA TYR A 60 -6.27 -1.05 -13.22
C TYR A 60 -7.38 -2.10 -13.30
N MET A 61 -7.94 -2.46 -12.15
CA MET A 61 -8.93 -3.54 -12.05
C MET A 61 -10.20 -3.07 -11.33
N GLY A 62 -10.04 -2.26 -10.28
CA GLY A 62 -11.16 -1.84 -9.43
C GLY A 62 -11.79 -3.00 -8.66
N TYR A 63 -11.05 -4.07 -8.33
CA TYR A 63 -11.61 -5.17 -7.53
C TYR A 63 -11.82 -4.74 -6.08
N LEU A 64 -10.95 -3.87 -5.56
CA LEU A 64 -11.12 -3.29 -4.24
C LEU A 64 -12.20 -2.21 -4.27
N ALA A 65 -13.16 -2.32 -3.35
CA ALA A 65 -14.14 -1.26 -3.14
C ALA A 65 -13.45 0.05 -2.72
N ASP A 66 -13.99 1.20 -3.15
CA ASP A 66 -13.49 2.54 -2.82
C ASP A 66 -13.18 2.73 -1.33
N GLN A 67 -13.98 2.11 -0.46
CA GLN A 67 -13.83 2.17 1.00
C GLN A 67 -12.58 1.43 1.48
N THR A 68 -12.23 0.30 0.87
CA THR A 68 -11.06 -0.49 1.24
C THR A 68 -9.79 0.31 0.98
N HIS A 69 -9.73 1.10 -0.08
CA HIS A 69 -8.60 2.00 -0.33
C HIS A 69 -8.46 3.07 0.76
N VAL A 70 -9.58 3.62 1.24
CA VAL A 70 -9.56 4.59 2.34
C VAL A 70 -9.12 3.94 3.64
N VAL A 71 -9.67 2.77 3.99
CA VAL A 71 -9.34 2.07 5.24
C VAL A 71 -7.88 1.60 5.26
N VAL A 72 -7.42 0.99 4.16
CA VAL A 72 -6.05 0.46 4.10
C VAL A 72 -5.04 1.57 3.84
N GLY A 73 -5.30 2.48 2.89
CA GLY A 73 -4.40 3.59 2.57
C GLY A 73 -4.34 4.63 3.67
N THR A 74 -5.50 5.24 3.99
CA THR A 74 -5.59 6.33 4.97
C THR A 74 -5.55 5.84 6.41
N GLY A 75 -6.09 4.66 6.72
CA GLY A 75 -6.00 4.10 8.07
C GLY A 75 -4.68 3.39 8.30
N PHE A 76 -4.56 2.19 7.76
CA PHE A 76 -3.45 1.27 8.07
C PHE A 76 -2.08 1.76 7.60
N LEU A 77 -1.90 2.00 6.30
CA LEU A 77 -0.60 2.32 5.71
C LEU A 77 -0.07 3.69 6.16
N SER A 78 -0.95 4.68 6.33
CA SER A 78 -0.56 5.99 6.85
C SER A 78 -0.01 5.92 8.29
N SER A 79 -0.55 5.01 9.10
CA SER A 79 -0.15 4.82 10.51
C SER A 79 1.02 3.84 10.66
N PHE A 80 1.15 2.90 9.73
CA PHE A 80 2.26 1.96 9.64
C PHE A 80 3.54 2.64 9.14
N THR A 81 3.44 3.60 8.23
CA THR A 81 4.57 4.46 7.84
C THR A 81 4.68 5.67 8.77
N THR A 82 5.83 6.33 8.82
CA THR A 82 6.02 7.51 9.69
C THR A 82 7.06 8.47 9.14
N TYR A 83 6.66 9.73 8.96
CA TYR A 83 7.58 10.81 8.63
C TYR A 83 8.21 11.43 9.87
N SER A 84 7.44 11.62 10.95
CA SER A 84 7.93 12.25 12.18
C SER A 84 9.07 11.48 12.83
N THR A 85 8.92 10.15 12.95
CA THR A 85 9.99 9.29 13.51
C THR A 85 11.22 9.30 12.62
N PHE A 86 11.03 9.22 11.29
CA PHE A 86 12.10 9.34 10.31
C PHE A 86 12.88 10.66 10.49
N ALA A 87 12.18 11.79 10.58
CA ALA A 87 12.79 13.11 10.70
C ALA A 87 13.59 13.24 12.00
N VAL A 88 13.02 12.84 13.13
CA VAL A 88 13.70 12.89 14.45
C VAL A 88 14.92 11.97 14.48
N GLN A 89 14.81 10.74 13.98
CA GLN A 89 15.96 9.83 13.96
C GLN A 89 17.05 10.31 13.00
N THR A 90 16.68 10.95 11.89
CA THR A 90 17.61 11.53 10.93
C THR A 90 18.44 12.64 11.56
N THR A 91 17.83 13.53 12.35
CA THR A 91 18.58 14.60 13.04
C THR A 91 19.45 14.09 14.17
N GLN A 92 19.15 12.89 14.69
CA GLN A 92 19.93 12.20 15.72
C GLN A 92 20.96 11.21 15.15
N ALA A 93 21.14 11.18 13.82
CA ALA A 93 22.08 10.26 13.18
C ALA A 93 23.53 10.51 13.65
N ALA A 94 24.32 9.44 13.73
CA ALA A 94 25.68 9.48 14.31
C ALA A 94 26.66 10.38 13.53
N SER A 95 26.39 10.66 12.25
CA SER A 95 27.21 11.56 11.44
C SER A 95 26.38 12.18 10.30
N PRO A 96 26.85 13.29 9.69
CA PRO A 96 26.19 13.86 8.51
C PRO A 96 26.04 12.87 7.36
N LEU A 97 26.97 11.92 7.22
CA LEU A 97 26.89 10.88 6.20
C LEU A 97 25.71 9.92 6.45
N TRP A 98 25.49 9.49 7.69
CA TRP A 98 24.34 8.66 8.06
C TRP A 98 23.02 9.42 7.92
N MET A 99 23.02 10.72 8.22
CA MET A 99 21.86 11.59 8.00
C MET A 99 21.47 11.60 6.51
N ILE A 100 22.42 11.95 5.63
CA ILE A 100 22.21 11.97 4.17
C ILE A 100 21.79 10.60 3.66
N GLY A 101 22.48 9.54 4.12
CA GLY A 101 22.18 8.16 3.75
C GLY A 101 20.75 7.75 4.12
N ASN A 102 20.27 8.10 5.32
CA ASN A 102 18.91 7.76 5.73
C ASN A 102 17.85 8.52 4.93
N VAL A 103 18.08 9.80 4.61
CA VAL A 103 17.19 10.58 3.73
C VAL A 103 17.14 9.95 2.34
N ALA A 104 18.30 9.72 1.73
CA ALA A 104 18.40 9.13 0.40
C ALA A 104 17.76 7.74 0.34
N ALA A 105 17.97 6.90 1.37
CA ALA A 105 17.37 5.58 1.46
C ALA A 105 15.84 5.63 1.58
N ASN A 106 15.28 6.47 2.47
CA ASN A 106 13.83 6.55 2.64
C ASN A 106 13.13 7.00 1.35
N TYR A 107 13.63 8.07 0.71
CA TYR A 107 13.03 8.55 -0.54
C TYR A 107 13.31 7.61 -1.71
N GLY A 108 14.56 7.17 -1.90
CA GLY A 108 14.96 6.31 -3.02
C GLY A 108 14.27 4.96 -2.97
N LEU A 109 14.35 4.25 -1.85
CA LEU A 109 13.73 2.93 -1.68
C LEU A 109 12.21 3.04 -1.57
N GLY A 110 11.67 4.11 -0.97
CA GLY A 110 10.22 4.33 -0.92
C GLY A 110 9.62 4.52 -2.31
N LEU A 111 10.22 5.39 -3.15
CA LEU A 111 9.80 5.58 -4.54
C LEU A 111 9.94 4.30 -5.35
N MET A 112 11.06 3.60 -5.22
CA MET A 112 11.26 2.30 -5.85
C MET A 112 10.19 1.29 -5.41
N GLY A 113 9.84 1.27 -4.12
CA GLY A 113 8.75 0.46 -3.58
C GLY A 113 7.43 0.73 -4.28
N VAL A 114 7.03 2.00 -4.43
CA VAL A 114 5.81 2.37 -5.16
C VAL A 114 5.85 1.87 -6.61
N LEU A 115 6.97 2.04 -7.31
CA LEU A 115 7.12 1.58 -8.70
C LEU A 115 7.03 0.05 -8.82
N LEU A 116 7.64 -0.68 -7.89
CA LEU A 116 7.55 -2.14 -7.84
C LEU A 116 6.12 -2.60 -7.54
N GLY A 117 5.43 -1.94 -6.60
CA GLY A 117 4.02 -2.19 -6.30
C GLY A 117 3.14 -1.99 -7.54
N ARG A 118 3.38 -0.91 -8.29
CA ARG A 118 2.71 -0.66 -9.58
C ARG A 118 2.96 -1.75 -10.60
N MET A 119 4.23 -2.16 -10.77
CA MET A 119 4.59 -3.23 -11.73
C MET A 119 3.88 -4.52 -11.38
N LEU A 120 3.83 -4.87 -10.09
CA LEU A 120 3.13 -6.06 -9.62
C LEU A 120 1.62 -5.97 -9.92
N ALA A 121 0.96 -4.85 -9.60
CA ALA A 121 -0.45 -4.65 -9.89
C ALA A 121 -0.76 -4.79 -11.40
N ARG A 122 0.10 -4.25 -12.26
CA ARG A 122 -0.04 -4.37 -13.73
C ARG A 122 0.09 -5.82 -14.21
N ASN A 123 1.05 -6.57 -13.69
CA ASN A 123 1.26 -7.96 -14.08
C ASN A 123 0.09 -8.85 -13.67
N VAL A 124 -0.48 -8.62 -12.49
CA VAL A 124 -1.70 -9.33 -12.06
C VAL A 124 -2.87 -9.00 -13.01
N ASN A 125 -2.99 -7.76 -13.49
CA ASN A 125 -4.06 -7.37 -14.43
C ASN A 125 -3.90 -8.05 -15.79
N GLY A 126 -2.68 -8.11 -16.33
CA GLY A 126 -2.39 -8.77 -17.60
C GLY A 126 -2.80 -10.24 -17.59
N ARG A 127 -2.46 -10.96 -16.50
CA ARG A 127 -2.82 -12.38 -16.32
C ARG A 127 -4.33 -12.61 -16.24
N SER A 128 -5.07 -11.69 -15.61
CA SER A 128 -6.53 -11.80 -15.52
C SER A 128 -7.20 -11.71 -16.89
N LYS A 129 -6.75 -10.76 -17.73
CA LYS A 129 -7.29 -10.57 -19.08
C LYS A 129 -6.94 -11.69 -20.05
N GLU A 130 -5.77 -12.31 -19.89
CA GLU A 130 -5.39 -13.48 -20.68
C GLU A 130 -6.25 -14.70 -20.35
N ALA A 131 -6.52 -14.95 -19.07
CA ALA A 131 -7.38 -16.05 -18.63
C ALA A 131 -8.83 -15.88 -19.11
N GLU A 132 -9.37 -14.66 -19.09
CA GLU A 132 -10.72 -14.34 -19.58
C GLU A 132 -10.86 -14.61 -21.09
N LYS A 133 -9.87 -14.20 -21.89
CA LYS A 133 -9.84 -14.48 -23.34
C LYS A 133 -9.79 -15.97 -23.66
N MET A 134 -9.02 -16.75 -22.89
CA MET A 134 -8.93 -18.20 -23.09
C MET A 134 -10.26 -18.88 -22.78
N ALA A 135 -10.94 -18.46 -21.70
CA ALA A 135 -12.25 -18.98 -21.35
C ALA A 135 -13.32 -18.63 -22.40
N GLU A 136 -13.34 -17.41 -22.94
CA GLU A 136 -14.26 -17.02 -24.02
C GLU A 136 -14.03 -17.83 -25.30
N GLN A 137 -12.78 -18.09 -25.68
CA GLN A 137 -12.44 -18.90 -26.85
C GLN A 137 -12.90 -20.35 -26.69
N GLU A 138 -12.69 -20.95 -25.52
CA GLU A 138 -13.12 -22.32 -25.21
C GLU A 138 -14.65 -22.45 -25.23
N THR A 139 -15.39 -21.47 -24.69
CA THR A 139 -16.87 -21.46 -24.78
C THR A 139 -17.38 -21.29 -26.21
N THR A 140 -16.68 -20.52 -27.05
CA THR A 140 -17.10 -20.28 -28.45
C THR A 140 -16.86 -21.51 -29.34
N GLU A 141 -15.83 -22.32 -29.06
CA GLU A 141 -15.58 -23.57 -29.80
C GLU A 141 -16.58 -24.68 -29.43
N THR A 142 -17.10 -24.70 -28.21
CA THR A 142 -18.11 -25.69 -27.78
C THR A 142 -19.54 -25.42 -28.24
N GLU A 143 -19.84 -24.22 -28.77
CA GLU A 143 -21.20 -23.81 -29.17
C GLU A 143 -21.50 -23.99 -30.67
N VAL A 144 -20.61 -24.63 -31.45
CA VAL A 144 -20.86 -24.94 -32.87
C VAL A 144 -21.91 -26.07 -32.95
N PRO A 145 -23.14 -25.81 -33.45
CA PRO A 145 -24.15 -26.84 -33.61
C PRO A 145 -23.83 -27.68 -34.86
N GLU A 146 -23.92 -29.02 -34.74
CA GLU A 146 -23.99 -29.94 -35.89
C GLU A 146 -25.22 -29.70 -36.76
#